data_AF-A0A848T9U3-F1
#
_entry.id   AF-A0A848T9U3-F1
#
_cell.length_a   1.000
_cell.length_b   1.000
_cell.length_c   1.000
_cell.angle_alpha   90.00
_cell.angle_beta   90.00
_cell.angle_gamma   90.00
#
_symmetry.space_group_name_H-M   'P 1'
#
loop_
_entity.id
_entity.type
_entity.pdbx_description
1 polymer ?
#
loop_
_entity_poly.entity_id
_entity_poly.type
_entity_poly.pdbx_seq_one_letter_code
_entity_poly.pdbx_strand_id
1 'polypeptide(L)'
;MRSKAFSIQSTALAVSLLALAGCGGVGGFDVDLRGGAGGFDTSDAARNAIADRPQPDTRGVVSYPGYQVAIARRGDTIDSVATRIGTDPVTLARYNAIPQNTPLRDGEIIALPERVAEPGTGTLAGGNVDVATIAGAAIDRADGGPGLPPGDQPTRHRVSSGETAFSIARLYG
;
A
#
# COMPACT_ATOMS: atom_id res chain seq x y z
N MET A 1 -43.17 35.90 43.08
CA MET A 1 -42.52 34.59 42.84
C MET A 1 -41.66 34.74 41.58
N ARG A 2 -40.33 34.60 41.68
CA ARG A 2 -39.39 34.83 40.56
C ARG A 2 -39.24 33.57 39.73
N SER A 3 -39.67 33.61 38.46
CA SER A 3 -39.47 32.55 37.48
C SER A 3 -37.99 32.47 37.09
N LYS A 4 -37.32 31.36 37.44
CA LYS A 4 -35.95 31.07 37.00
C LYS A 4 -35.98 30.74 35.50
N ALA A 5 -35.52 31.67 34.66
CA ALA A 5 -35.28 31.41 33.25
C ALA A 5 -34.12 30.40 33.14
N PHE A 6 -34.43 29.16 32.79
CA PHE A 6 -33.43 28.14 32.52
C PHE A 6 -32.71 28.54 31.22
N SER A 7 -31.43 28.88 31.33
CA SER A 7 -30.61 29.40 30.23
C SER A 7 -30.47 28.35 29.13
N ILE A 8 -31.06 28.64 27.96
CA ILE A 8 -30.97 27.84 26.73
C ILE A 8 -29.49 27.70 26.28
N GLN A 9 -28.65 28.65 26.69
CA GLN A 9 -27.20 28.63 26.47
C GLN A 9 -26.51 27.48 27.22
N SER A 10 -26.98 27.15 28.43
CA SER A 10 -26.42 26.05 29.22
C SER A 10 -26.75 24.68 28.63
N THR A 11 -27.96 24.53 28.06
CA THR A 11 -28.39 23.30 27.40
C THR A 11 -27.68 23.09 26.07
N ALA A 12 -27.45 24.16 25.30
CA ALA A 12 -26.71 24.08 24.05
C ALA A 12 -25.25 23.64 24.26
N LEU A 13 -24.58 24.19 25.29
CA LEU A 13 -23.20 23.83 25.64
C LEU A 13 -23.07 22.37 26.08
N ALA A 14 -24.01 21.87 26.88
CA ALA A 14 -24.03 20.49 27.34
C ALA A 14 -24.26 19.48 26.20
N VAL A 15 -25.12 19.81 25.24
CA VAL A 15 -25.36 18.98 24.04
C VAL A 15 -24.13 18.98 23.13
N SER A 16 -23.45 20.12 22.95
CA SER A 16 -22.20 20.18 22.17
C SER A 16 -21.05 19.40 22.82
N LEU A 17 -20.95 19.38 24.15
CA LEU A 17 -19.96 18.58 24.88
C LEU A 17 -20.24 17.07 24.76
N LEU A 18 -21.51 16.65 24.78
CA LEU A 18 -21.90 15.25 24.52
C LEU A 18 -21.64 14.83 23.07
N ALA A 19 -21.90 15.72 22.10
CA ALA A 19 -21.64 15.45 20.69
C ALA A 19 -20.13 15.35 20.40
N LEU A 20 -19.29 16.13 21.10
CA LEU A 20 -17.83 16.07 20.96
C LEU A 20 -17.23 14.80 21.59
N ALA A 21 -17.84 14.27 22.66
CA ALA A 21 -17.44 12.98 23.27
C ALA A 21 -17.78 11.76 22.41
N GLY A 22 -18.65 11.89 21.40
CA GLY A 22 -18.98 10.81 20.46
C GLY A 22 -18.01 10.66 19.28
N CYS A 23 -17.17 11.67 19.02
CA CYS A 23 -16.20 11.65 17.91
C CYS A 23 -14.76 11.34 18.35
N GLY A 24 -14.51 11.17 19.65
CA GLY A 24 -13.23 10.72 20.19
C GLY A 24 -13.42 9.41 20.94
N GLY A 25 -12.85 8.32 20.42
CA GLY A 25 -12.86 7.02 21.10
C GLY A 25 -12.38 7.17 22.54
N VAL A 26 -13.28 6.97 23.49
CA VAL A 26 -12.99 7.06 24.91
C VAL A 26 -12.19 5.82 25.30
N GLY A 27 -10.87 5.96 25.49
CA GLY A 27 -10.03 5.05 26.27
C GLY A 27 -10.16 3.56 25.95
N GLY A 28 -9.90 3.15 24.70
CA GLY A 28 -9.78 1.73 24.33
C GLY A 28 -11.10 0.96 24.25
N PHE A 29 -12.24 1.64 24.35
CA PHE A 29 -13.55 1.01 24.18
C PHE A 29 -13.94 1.02 22.69
N ASP A 30 -13.68 -0.09 22.00
CA ASP A 30 -14.22 -0.35 20.65
C ASP A 30 -15.69 -0.79 20.80
N VAL A 31 -16.59 -0.15 20.05
CA VAL A 31 -18.02 -0.51 20.00
C VAL A 31 -18.22 -1.81 19.18
N ASP A 32 -17.16 -2.35 18.57
CA ASP A 32 -17.14 -3.72 18.07
C ASP A 32 -17.03 -4.76 19.21
N LEU A 33 -18.18 -5.23 19.69
CA LEU A 33 -18.27 -6.25 20.73
C LEU A 33 -17.80 -7.65 20.28
N ARG A 34 -17.38 -7.83 19.01
CA ARG A 34 -16.87 -9.12 18.51
C ARG A 34 -15.49 -9.49 19.09
N GLY A 35 -14.77 -8.54 19.69
CA GLY A 35 -13.50 -8.76 20.39
C GLY A 35 -13.60 -8.99 21.91
N GLY A 36 -14.80 -8.87 22.51
CA GLY A 36 -14.97 -8.90 23.96
C GLY A 36 -14.85 -10.29 24.58
N ALA A 37 -13.97 -10.42 25.60
CA ALA A 37 -13.68 -11.63 26.41
C ALA A 37 -12.65 -12.64 25.86
N GLY A 38 -11.54 -12.15 25.28
CA GLY A 38 -10.39 -12.99 24.91
C GLY A 38 -10.37 -13.43 23.44
N GLY A 39 -11.09 -12.73 22.56
CA GLY A 39 -10.99 -12.91 21.12
C GLY A 39 -9.63 -12.41 20.60
N PHE A 40 -9.10 -13.10 19.58
CA PHE A 40 -7.86 -12.70 18.91
C PHE A 40 -8.07 -11.36 18.19
N ASP A 41 -7.59 -10.25 18.78
CA ASP A 41 -7.58 -8.93 18.14
C ASP A 41 -6.31 -8.80 17.29
N THR A 42 -6.49 -8.77 15.96
CA THR A 42 -5.41 -8.60 14.98
C THR A 42 -5.33 -7.17 14.45
N SER A 43 -6.11 -6.22 15.01
CA SER A 43 -6.22 -4.86 14.51
C SER A 43 -4.89 -4.09 14.58
N ASP A 44 -4.12 -4.27 15.66
CA ASP A 44 -2.80 -3.65 15.79
C ASP A 44 -1.79 -4.26 14.79
N ALA A 45 -1.82 -5.58 14.59
CA ALA A 45 -0.97 -6.25 13.60
C ALA A 45 -1.30 -5.79 12.17
N ALA A 46 -2.60 -5.67 11.85
CA ALA A 46 -3.05 -5.17 10.56
C ALA A 46 -2.70 -3.69 10.32
N ARG A 47 -2.76 -2.84 11.37
CA ARG A 47 -2.37 -1.42 11.26
C ARG A 47 -0.85 -1.25 11.11
N ASN A 48 -0.05 -2.03 11.84
CA ASN A 48 1.41 -1.93 11.81
C ASN A 48 2.02 -2.55 10.54
N ALA A 49 1.38 -3.56 9.92
CA ALA A 49 1.86 -4.20 8.69
C ALA A 49 1.90 -3.27 7.46
N ILE A 50 1.32 -2.07 7.53
CA ILE A 50 1.23 -1.10 6.41
C ILE A 50 2.27 0.02 6.56
N ALA A 51 3.06 0.05 7.63
CA ALA A 51 3.75 1.27 8.09
C ALA A 51 4.74 1.88 7.08
N ASP A 52 5.36 1.11 6.17
CA ASP A 52 6.39 1.65 5.25
C ASP A 52 6.25 1.17 3.80
N ARG A 53 5.03 1.20 3.24
CA ARG A 53 4.87 0.93 1.80
C ARG A 53 5.54 2.04 0.96
N PRO A 54 6.48 1.70 0.05
CA PRO A 54 7.07 2.68 -0.87
C PRO A 54 6.01 3.36 -1.74
N GLN A 55 6.22 4.65 -2.03
CA GLN A 55 5.30 5.39 -2.89
C GLN A 55 5.38 4.91 -4.34
N PRO A 56 4.24 4.77 -5.04
CA PRO A 56 4.23 4.41 -6.46
C PRO A 56 4.85 5.52 -7.32
N ASP A 57 5.49 5.14 -8.43
CA ASP A 57 5.98 6.09 -9.43
C ASP A 57 4.82 6.73 -10.24
N THR A 58 5.15 7.61 -11.20
CA THR A 58 4.18 8.27 -12.08
C THR A 58 3.37 7.30 -12.95
N ARG A 59 3.87 6.07 -13.14
CA ARG A 59 3.20 4.97 -13.85
C ARG A 59 2.50 4.03 -12.89
N GLY A 60 2.50 4.28 -11.58
CA GLY A 60 1.86 3.44 -10.57
C GLY A 60 2.68 2.21 -10.17
N VAL A 61 3.97 2.13 -10.50
CA VAL A 61 4.85 1.02 -10.09
C VAL A 61 5.39 1.28 -8.69
N VAL A 62 5.22 0.30 -7.80
CA VAL A 62 5.80 0.27 -6.46
C VAL A 62 6.99 -0.68 -6.47
N SER A 63 8.16 -0.14 -6.12
CA SER A 63 9.41 -0.88 -6.11
C SER A 63 9.84 -1.29 -4.71
N TYR A 64 10.01 -2.59 -4.51
CA TYR A 64 10.67 -3.19 -3.35
C TYR A 64 12.08 -3.66 -3.74
N PRO A 65 12.97 -3.89 -2.76
CA PRO A 65 14.28 -4.48 -3.04
C PRO A 65 14.20 -5.78 -3.85
N GLY A 66 13.26 -6.67 -3.52
CA GLY A 66 13.16 -7.98 -4.18
C GLY A 66 12.19 -8.07 -5.36
N TYR A 67 11.28 -7.12 -5.55
CA TYR A 67 10.22 -7.23 -6.57
C TYR A 67 9.54 -5.88 -6.84
N GLN A 68 8.72 -5.82 -7.87
CA GLN A 68 7.90 -4.66 -8.19
C GLN A 68 6.45 -5.08 -8.43
N VAL A 69 5.53 -4.16 -8.18
CA VAL A 69 4.11 -4.33 -8.48
C VAL A 69 3.57 -3.06 -9.13
N ALA A 70 2.57 -3.18 -9.99
CA ALA A 70 1.87 -2.03 -10.56
C ALA A 70 0.50 -1.88 -9.92
N ILE A 71 0.08 -0.64 -9.66
CA ILE A 71 -1.25 -0.30 -9.17
C ILE A 71 -2.12 0.09 -10.37
N ALA A 72 -3.22 -0.64 -10.55
CA ALA A 72 -4.25 -0.34 -11.53
C ALA A 72 -5.03 0.91 -11.12
N ARG A 73 -5.38 1.72 -12.12
CA ARG A 73 -6.23 2.91 -11.97
C ARG A 73 -7.63 2.57 -12.45
N ARG A 74 -8.61 3.37 -12.03
CA ARG A 74 -9.99 3.26 -12.53
C ARG A 74 -10.05 3.27 -14.07
N GLY A 75 -10.63 2.21 -14.63
CA GLY A 75 -10.79 2.04 -16.08
C GLY A 75 -9.62 1.34 -16.77
N ASP A 76 -8.59 0.94 -16.02
CA ASP A 76 -7.47 0.18 -16.57
C ASP A 76 -7.90 -1.24 -16.96
N THR A 77 -7.24 -1.75 -17.99
CA THR A 77 -7.13 -3.17 -18.33
C THR A 77 -5.66 -3.61 -18.21
N ILE A 78 -5.37 -4.91 -18.21
CA ILE A 78 -3.99 -5.41 -18.23
C ILE A 78 -3.21 -4.83 -19.43
N ASP A 79 -3.87 -4.69 -20.58
CA ASP A 79 -3.27 -4.10 -21.78
C ASP A 79 -2.84 -2.64 -21.58
N SER A 80 -3.72 -1.83 -20.98
CA SER A 80 -3.42 -0.43 -20.67
C SER A 80 -2.33 -0.28 -19.61
N VAL A 81 -2.30 -1.16 -18.59
CA VAL A 81 -1.25 -1.18 -17.57
C VAL A 81 0.08 -1.54 -18.20
N ALA A 82 0.11 -2.59 -19.03
CA ALA A 82 1.31 -3.04 -19.71
C ALA A 82 1.91 -1.95 -20.61
N THR A 83 1.06 -1.29 -21.39
CA THR A 83 1.44 -0.14 -22.24
C THR A 83 1.99 1.01 -21.41
N ARG A 84 1.35 1.33 -20.28
CA ARG A 84 1.77 2.41 -19.36
C ARG A 84 3.13 2.16 -18.75
N ILE A 85 3.47 0.92 -18.42
CA ILE A 85 4.75 0.56 -17.79
C ILE A 85 5.83 0.08 -18.77
N GLY A 86 5.47 -0.17 -20.03
CA GLY A 86 6.39 -0.60 -21.09
C GLY A 86 6.72 -2.09 -21.06
N THR A 87 5.78 -2.96 -20.69
CA THR A 87 5.94 -4.43 -20.70
C THR A 87 5.03 -5.09 -21.73
N ASP A 88 5.28 -6.36 -22.04
CA ASP A 88 4.40 -7.16 -22.90
C ASP A 88 3.05 -7.49 -22.21
N PRO A 89 1.90 -7.08 -22.79
CA PRO A 89 0.58 -7.35 -22.23
C PRO A 89 0.22 -8.84 -22.20
N VAL A 90 0.74 -9.67 -23.12
CA VAL A 90 0.43 -11.11 -23.15
C VAL A 90 1.09 -11.80 -21.96
N THR A 91 2.37 -11.53 -21.73
CA THR A 91 3.11 -12.08 -20.60
C THR A 91 2.53 -11.60 -19.26
N LEU A 92 2.17 -10.31 -19.16
CA LEU A 92 1.59 -9.77 -17.92
C LEU A 92 0.23 -10.41 -17.60
N ALA A 93 -0.63 -10.60 -18.60
CA ALA A 93 -1.92 -11.27 -18.47
C ALA A 93 -1.76 -12.72 -17.97
N ARG A 94 -0.83 -13.47 -18.60
CA ARG A 94 -0.55 -14.86 -18.21
C ARG A 94 0.01 -14.97 -16.80
N TYR A 95 0.87 -14.05 -16.40
CA TYR A 95 1.48 -14.07 -15.07
C TYR A 95 0.44 -13.84 -13.95
N ASN A 96 -0.52 -12.95 -14.19
CA ASN A 96 -1.57 -12.61 -13.22
C ASN A 96 -2.83 -13.47 -13.34
N ALA A 97 -2.92 -14.33 -14.36
CA ALA A 97 -4.12 -15.09 -14.72
C ALA A 97 -5.36 -14.20 -14.94
N ILE A 98 -5.15 -13.00 -15.51
CA ILE A 98 -6.20 -12.03 -15.83
C ILE A 98 -6.22 -11.83 -17.35
N PRO A 99 -7.38 -11.95 -18.04
CA PRO A 99 -7.47 -11.65 -19.47
C PRO A 99 -7.10 -10.19 -19.78
N GLN A 100 -6.48 -9.95 -20.94
CA GLN A 100 -5.93 -8.64 -21.30
C GLN A 100 -6.93 -7.48 -21.25
N ASN A 101 -8.17 -7.73 -21.69
CA ASN A 101 -9.22 -6.74 -21.82
C ASN A 101 -10.20 -6.73 -20.64
N THR A 102 -9.89 -7.47 -19.57
CA THR A 102 -10.70 -7.45 -18.35
C THR A 102 -10.54 -6.11 -17.66
N PRO A 103 -11.65 -5.41 -17.30
CA PRO A 103 -11.56 -4.18 -16.53
C PRO A 103 -11.04 -4.49 -15.13
N LEU A 104 -9.98 -3.79 -14.73
CA LEU A 104 -9.36 -3.89 -13.42
C LEU A 104 -10.05 -2.99 -12.42
N ARG A 105 -10.00 -3.39 -11.15
CA ARG A 105 -10.50 -2.56 -10.05
C ARG A 105 -9.50 -1.44 -9.75
N ASP A 106 -10.04 -0.31 -9.31
CA ASP A 106 -9.22 0.81 -8.86
C ASP A 106 -8.37 0.38 -7.65
N GLY A 107 -7.06 0.60 -7.71
CA GLY A 107 -6.11 0.17 -6.67
C GLY A 107 -5.72 -1.30 -6.73
N GLU A 108 -6.16 -2.07 -7.74
CA GLU A 108 -5.78 -3.48 -7.89
C GLU A 108 -4.27 -3.63 -8.09
N ILE A 109 -3.67 -4.59 -7.39
CA ILE A 109 -2.22 -4.82 -7.42
C ILE A 109 -1.91 -5.87 -8.48
N ILE A 110 -1.18 -5.46 -9.51
CA ILE A 110 -0.74 -6.30 -10.61
C ILE A 110 0.71 -6.70 -10.34
N ALA A 111 0.95 -8.01 -10.28
CA ALA A 111 2.29 -8.54 -10.06
C ALA A 111 3.09 -8.47 -11.36
N LEU A 112 4.34 -8.01 -11.27
CA LEU A 112 5.23 -7.89 -12.43
C LEU A 112 6.14 -9.13 -12.51
N PRO A 113 6.24 -9.79 -13.68
CA PRO A 113 7.10 -10.96 -13.85
C PRO A 113 8.59 -10.59 -13.78
N GLU A 114 8.93 -9.39 -14.24
CA GLU A 114 10.28 -8.85 -14.27
C GLU A 114 10.29 -7.42 -13.72
N ARG A 115 11.47 -6.94 -13.32
CA ARG A 115 11.62 -5.53 -12.93
C ARG A 115 11.55 -4.66 -14.19
N VAL A 116 10.73 -3.62 -14.14
CA VAL A 116 10.70 -2.54 -15.12
C VAL A 116 11.69 -1.44 -14.75
N ALA A 117 12.21 -0.75 -15.75
CA ALA A 117 13.14 0.36 -15.55
C ALA A 117 12.52 1.42 -14.62
N GLU A 118 13.26 1.80 -13.58
CA GLU A 118 12.84 2.82 -12.63
C GLU A 118 13.25 4.20 -13.19
N PRO A 119 12.37 5.22 -13.15
CA PRO A 119 12.80 6.58 -13.42
C PRO A 119 13.82 6.93 -12.33
N GLY A 120 15.07 7.19 -12.73
CA GLY A 120 16.15 7.42 -11.78
C GLY A 120 15.80 8.54 -10.80
N THR A 121 15.59 8.21 -9.53
CA THR A 121 15.48 9.17 -8.42
C THR A 121 16.88 9.57 -7.97
N GLY A 122 17.70 10.03 -8.91
CA GLY A 122 19.00 10.63 -8.62
C GLY A 122 18.83 12.11 -8.36
N THR A 123 18.59 12.53 -7.12
CA THR A 123 18.93 13.90 -6.72
C THR A 123 20.46 14.00 -6.70
N LEU A 124 21.03 14.51 -7.79
CA LEU A 124 22.43 14.90 -7.82
C LEU A 124 22.56 16.18 -7.00
N ALA A 125 23.09 16.04 -5.79
CA ALA A 125 23.57 17.18 -5.02
C ALA A 125 24.78 17.80 -5.74
N GLY A 126 24.52 18.80 -6.58
CA GLY A 126 25.48 19.83 -6.97
C GLY A 126 26.40 19.53 -8.16
N GLY A 127 26.42 20.48 -9.10
CA GLY A 127 27.55 20.75 -10.00
C GLY A 127 27.67 19.87 -11.25
N ASN A 128 28.32 20.43 -12.28
CA ASN A 128 28.45 19.88 -13.63
C ASN A 128 28.62 18.36 -13.66
N VAL A 129 27.69 17.72 -14.37
CA VAL A 129 27.55 16.27 -14.44
C VAL A 129 28.34 15.75 -15.62
N ASP A 130 29.44 15.05 -15.34
CA ASP A 130 30.18 14.31 -16.36
C ASP A 130 29.47 12.97 -16.63
N VAL A 131 28.84 12.89 -17.80
CA VAL A 131 28.00 11.76 -18.24
C VAL A 131 28.80 10.45 -18.26
N ALA A 132 30.11 10.52 -18.54
CA ALA A 132 30.98 9.35 -18.55
C ALA A 132 31.18 8.77 -17.14
N THR A 133 31.31 9.63 -16.12
CA THR A 133 31.43 9.21 -14.72
C THR A 133 30.12 8.64 -14.19
N ILE A 134 28.98 9.22 -14.57
CA ILE A 134 27.67 8.67 -14.20
C ILE A 134 27.41 7.33 -14.88
N ALA A 135 27.72 7.21 -16.17
CA ALA A 135 27.56 5.96 -16.90
C ALA A 135 28.45 4.86 -16.33
N GLY A 136 29.71 5.17 -16.02
CA GLY A 136 30.64 4.23 -15.36
C GLY A 136 30.11 3.77 -14.00
N ALA A 137 29.76 4.70 -13.12
CA ALA A 137 29.24 4.37 -11.79
C ALA A 137 27.89 3.63 -11.82
N ALA A 138 27.09 3.81 -12.88
CA ALA A 138 25.85 3.06 -13.09
C ALA A 138 26.11 1.63 -13.57
N ILE A 139 27.07 1.44 -14.48
CA ILE A 139 27.53 0.12 -14.95
C ILE A 139 28.15 -0.66 -13.78
N ASP A 140 29.02 -0.04 -13.00
CA ASP A 140 29.66 -0.68 -11.85
C ASP A 140 28.65 -1.11 -10.76
N ARG A 141 27.53 -0.38 -10.62
CA ARG A 141 26.42 -0.76 -9.72
C ARG A 141 25.57 -1.89 -10.30
N ALA A 142 25.37 -1.91 -11.61
CA ALA A 142 24.65 -2.98 -12.30
C ALA A 142 25.44 -4.31 -12.25
N ASP A 143 26.77 -4.25 -12.19
CA ASP A 143 27.68 -5.42 -12.15
C ASP A 143 27.95 -5.99 -10.75
N GLY A 144 27.18 -5.60 -9.72
CA GLY A 144 27.15 -6.32 -8.44
C GLY A 144 27.48 -5.51 -7.18
N GLY A 145 26.93 -4.29 -7.05
CA GLY A 145 26.91 -3.62 -5.75
C GLY A 145 26.10 -4.43 -4.73
N PRO A 146 26.52 -4.53 -3.45
CA PRO A 146 25.71 -5.16 -2.42
C PRO A 146 24.35 -4.46 -2.37
N GLY A 147 23.29 -5.19 -2.69
CA GLY A 147 21.93 -4.70 -2.59
C GLY A 147 21.70 -4.11 -1.20
N LEU A 148 20.98 -2.98 -1.14
CA LEU A 148 20.51 -2.39 0.11
C LEU A 148 20.04 -3.53 1.04
N PRO A 149 20.44 -3.56 2.34
CA PRO A 149 19.92 -4.56 3.26
C PRO A 149 18.41 -4.63 3.09
N PRO A 150 17.81 -5.82 2.98
CA PRO A 150 16.40 -5.94 2.64
C PRO A 150 15.61 -5.12 3.65
N GLY A 151 15.14 -3.96 3.21
CA GLY A 151 14.18 -3.18 3.97
C GLY A 151 13.00 -4.07 4.27
N ASP A 152 12.31 -3.81 5.37
CA ASP A 152 11.12 -4.55 5.73
C ASP A 152 10.15 -4.52 4.54
N GLN A 153 9.96 -5.68 3.89
CA GLN A 153 9.19 -5.81 2.65
C GLN A 153 8.16 -6.92 2.82
N PRO A 154 6.96 -6.77 2.23
CA PRO A 154 5.93 -7.79 2.35
C PRO A 154 6.39 -9.16 1.81
N THR A 155 6.09 -10.21 2.58
CA THR A 155 6.34 -11.58 2.15
C THR A 155 5.50 -11.91 0.92
N ARG A 156 6.14 -12.47 -0.11
CA ARG A 156 5.43 -12.96 -1.30
C ARG A 156 5.03 -14.41 -1.12
N HIS A 157 3.76 -14.70 -1.36
CA HIS A 157 3.23 -16.05 -1.40
C HIS A 157 2.47 -16.26 -2.72
N ARG A 158 2.79 -17.33 -3.44
CA ARG A 158 2.05 -17.74 -4.63
C ARG A 158 1.11 -18.87 -4.25
N VAL A 159 -0.18 -18.61 -4.38
CA VAL A 159 -1.23 -19.58 -4.08
C VAL A 159 -1.07 -20.82 -4.97
N SER A 160 -1.03 -21.97 -4.34
CA SER A 160 -0.98 -23.31 -4.92
C SER A 160 -2.36 -23.94 -4.91
N SER A 161 -2.55 -24.99 -5.73
CA SER A 161 -3.83 -25.71 -5.79
C SER A 161 -4.17 -26.31 -4.43
N GLY A 162 -5.39 -26.04 -3.94
CA GLY A 162 -5.88 -26.52 -2.64
C GLY A 162 -5.58 -25.59 -1.47
N GLU A 163 -4.82 -24.51 -1.66
CA GLU A 163 -4.64 -23.50 -0.61
C GLU A 163 -5.88 -22.59 -0.50
N THR A 164 -6.12 -22.10 0.72
CA THR A 164 -7.21 -21.19 1.04
C THR A 164 -6.65 -19.98 1.79
N ALA A 165 -7.39 -18.86 1.79
CA ALA A 165 -7.00 -17.70 2.60
C ALA A 165 -6.78 -18.06 4.08
N PHE A 166 -7.56 -19.01 4.62
CA PHE A 166 -7.42 -19.50 5.99
C PHE A 166 -6.10 -20.26 6.21
N SER A 167 -5.74 -21.19 5.31
CA SER A 167 -4.49 -21.95 5.45
C SER A 167 -3.26 -21.06 5.28
N ILE A 168 -3.34 -20.06 4.38
CA ILE A 168 -2.26 -19.09 4.16
C ILE A 168 -2.12 -18.17 5.38
N ALA A 169 -3.21 -17.66 5.95
CA ALA A 169 -3.15 -16.84 7.15
C ALA A 169 -2.45 -17.59 8.29
N ARG A 170 -2.81 -18.86 8.53
CA ARG A 170 -2.17 -19.68 9.56
C ARG A 170 -0.68 -19.96 9.29
N LEU A 171 -0.26 -19.99 8.02
CA LEU A 171 1.15 -20.15 7.67
C LEU A 171 1.97 -18.93 8.08
N TYR A 172 1.37 -17.73 8.12
CA TYR A 172 2.06 -16.46 8.33
C TYR A 172 1.72 -15.73 9.64
N GLY A 173 0.63 -16.09 10.35
CA GLY A 173 0.23 -15.53 11.65
C GLY A 173 -1.04 -14.72 11.58
#